data_AF-A0A371XRP3-F1
#
_entry.id   AF-A0A371XRP3-F1
#
_cell.length_a   1.000
_cell.length_b   1.000
_cell.length_c   1.000
_cell.angle_alpha   90.00
_cell.angle_beta   90.00
_cell.angle_gamma   90.00
#
_symmetry.space_group_name_H-M   'P 1'
#
loop_
_entity.id
_entity.type
_entity.pdbx_description
1 polymer ?
#
loop_
_entity_poly.entity_id
_entity_poly.type
_entity_poly.pdbx_seq_one_letter_code
_entity_poly.pdbx_strand_id
1 'polypeptide(L)'
;MAKITYKHPNGTVTILDVEAPNTVMRAAKLNNVDGIEAQCGGSAQCGTCHVYVDAESSVPLPEMDPVEDDVLYGTACERTEFSRLSCQLPVSEDLDGLVVHLPEAQS
;
A
#
# COMPACT_ATOMS: atom_id res chain seq x y z
N MET A 1 1.13 -2.75 -17.06
CA MET A 1 0.23 -3.42 -16.08
C MET A 1 1.13 -4.20 -15.14
N ALA A 2 0.77 -4.30 -13.85
CA ALA A 2 1.55 -5.04 -12.86
C ALA A 2 0.62 -5.81 -11.92
N LYS A 3 1.04 -7.01 -11.55
CA LYS A 3 0.34 -7.86 -10.60
C LYS A 3 0.68 -7.46 -9.17
N ILE A 4 -0.32 -7.01 -8.43
CA ILE A 4 -0.19 -6.58 -7.03
C ILE A 4 -0.94 -7.56 -6.13
N THR A 5 -0.27 -8.04 -5.09
CA THR A 5 -0.85 -8.97 -4.11
C THR A 5 -1.08 -8.27 -2.77
N TYR A 6 -2.30 -8.33 -2.27
CA TYR A 6 -2.72 -7.81 -0.97
C TYR A 6 -2.97 -8.97 -0.02
N LYS A 7 -2.19 -9.08 1.05
CA LYS A 7 -2.32 -10.11 2.09
C LYS A 7 -2.95 -9.51 3.33
N HIS A 8 -4.08 -10.05 3.77
CA HIS A 8 -4.79 -9.64 4.97
C HIS A 8 -4.25 -10.38 6.21
N PRO A 9 -4.37 -9.80 7.42
CA PRO A 9 -3.98 -10.47 8.68
C PRO A 9 -4.70 -11.80 8.91
N ASN A 10 -5.93 -11.95 8.40
CA ASN A 10 -6.71 -13.18 8.51
C ASN A 10 -6.28 -14.27 7.51
N GLY A 11 -5.25 -14.03 6.70
CA GLY A 11 -4.74 -14.96 5.68
C GLY A 11 -5.43 -14.85 4.32
N THR A 12 -6.45 -14.02 4.16
CA THR A 12 -7.05 -13.74 2.84
C THR A 12 -6.02 -13.08 1.93
N VAL A 13 -5.99 -13.50 0.67
CA VAL A 13 -5.09 -12.95 -0.34
C VAL A 13 -5.90 -12.50 -1.55
N THR A 14 -5.71 -11.24 -1.95
CA THR A 14 -6.30 -10.69 -3.17
C THR A 14 -5.18 -10.35 -4.14
N ILE A 15 -5.30 -10.80 -5.40
CA ILE A 15 -4.32 -10.52 -6.46
C ILE A 15 -5.03 -9.73 -7.54
N LEU A 16 -4.48 -8.57 -7.90
CA LEU A 16 -5.04 -7.69 -8.91
C LEU A 16 -4.02 -7.42 -10.00
N ASP A 17 -4.47 -7.41 -11.25
CA ASP A 17 -3.72 -6.84 -12.35
C ASP A 17 -4.06 -5.34 -12.43
N VAL A 18 -3.05 -4.49 -12.18
CA VAL A 18 -3.22 -3.05 -12.00
C VAL A 18 -2.56 -2.28 -13.15
N GLU A 19 -3.33 -1.36 -13.73
CA GLU A 19 -2.84 -0.50 -14.81
C GLU A 19 -2.40 0.87 -14.28
N ALA A 20 -1.30 1.38 -14.85
CA ALA A 20 -0.95 2.78 -14.71
C ALA A 20 -2.09 3.66 -15.30
N PRO A 21 -2.34 4.86 -14.74
CA PRO A 21 -1.59 5.53 -13.67
C PRO A 21 -2.20 5.30 -12.27
N ASN A 22 -2.76 4.12 -11.97
CA ASN A 22 -3.26 3.84 -10.62
C ASN A 22 -2.13 3.72 -9.60
N THR A 23 -2.48 3.88 -8.33
CA THR A 23 -1.61 3.56 -7.19
C THR A 23 -2.06 2.24 -6.56
N VAL A 24 -1.19 1.63 -5.75
CA VAL A 24 -1.53 0.40 -5.00
C VAL A 24 -2.80 0.61 -4.16
N MET A 25 -2.96 1.78 -3.53
CA MET A 25 -4.19 2.15 -2.81
C MET A 25 -5.39 2.25 -3.74
N ARG A 26 -5.28 2.99 -4.86
CA ARG A 26 -6.43 3.26 -5.73
C ARG A 26 -6.96 1.98 -6.37
N ALA A 27 -6.06 1.07 -6.74
CA ALA A 27 -6.42 -0.25 -7.24
C ALA A 27 -7.16 -1.08 -6.20
N ALA A 28 -6.69 -1.09 -4.94
CA ALA A 28 -7.39 -1.74 -3.83
C ALA A 28 -8.81 -1.17 -3.64
N LYS A 29 -8.96 0.16 -3.58
CA LYS A 29 -10.27 0.81 -3.43
C LYS A 29 -11.22 0.51 -4.59
N LEU A 30 -10.75 0.57 -5.83
CA LEU A 30 -11.57 0.30 -7.02
C LEU A 30 -12.03 -1.15 -7.12
N ASN A 31 -11.29 -2.08 -6.51
CA ASN A 31 -11.60 -3.51 -6.53
C ASN A 31 -12.13 -4.04 -5.18
N ASN A 32 -12.53 -3.15 -4.27
CA ASN A 32 -13.09 -3.49 -2.95
C ASN A 32 -12.19 -4.40 -2.11
N VAL A 33 -10.88 -4.17 -2.12
CA VAL A 33 -9.96 -4.80 -1.17
C VAL A 33 -10.19 -4.16 0.20
N ASP A 34 -10.64 -4.96 1.17
CA ASP A 34 -10.85 -4.52 2.55
C ASP A 34 -9.52 -4.14 3.23
N GLY A 35 -9.58 -3.39 4.34
CA GLY A 35 -8.39 -3.03 5.12
C GLY A 35 -7.61 -1.81 4.60
N ILE A 36 -8.06 -1.16 3.54
CA ILE A 36 -7.57 0.16 3.08
C ILE A 36 -8.73 1.15 3.10
N GLU A 37 -8.69 2.11 4.03
CA GLU A 37 -9.74 3.12 4.16
C GLU A 37 -9.56 4.24 3.13
N ALA A 38 -8.34 4.77 3.02
CA ALA A 38 -7.96 5.86 2.13
C ALA A 38 -8.74 7.18 2.35
N GLN A 39 -8.87 7.61 3.60
CA GLN A 39 -9.73 8.74 3.99
C GLN A 39 -9.41 10.07 3.28
N CYS A 40 -8.13 10.39 3.04
CA CYS A 40 -7.74 11.61 2.33
C CYS A 40 -7.75 11.49 0.80
N GLY A 41 -8.13 10.33 0.25
CA GLY A 41 -8.15 10.10 -1.20
C GLY A 41 -6.77 9.98 -1.87
N GLY A 42 -5.67 9.94 -1.10
CA GLY A 42 -4.31 9.73 -1.60
C GLY A 42 -3.36 10.92 -1.48
N SER A 43 -3.72 11.93 -0.70
CA SER A 43 -2.93 13.16 -0.50
C SER A 43 -1.80 13.04 0.54
N ALA A 44 -1.44 11.82 0.98
CA ALA A 44 -0.46 11.57 2.05
C ALA A 44 -0.73 12.40 3.33
N GLN A 45 -1.95 12.30 3.88
CA GLN A 45 -2.36 13.08 5.06
C GLN A 45 -2.99 12.28 6.19
N CYS A 46 -3.50 11.07 5.93
CA CYS A 46 -4.36 10.36 6.91
C CYS A 46 -3.73 9.12 7.54
N GLY A 47 -2.64 8.56 6.99
CA GLY A 47 -2.09 7.27 7.44
C GLY A 47 -2.96 6.04 7.09
N THR A 48 -4.26 6.20 6.85
CA THR A 48 -5.24 5.10 6.66
C THR A 48 -5.18 4.32 5.34
N CYS A 49 -4.03 4.36 4.65
CA CYS A 49 -3.70 3.47 3.54
C CYS A 49 -2.36 2.75 3.79
N HIS A 50 -1.99 2.65 5.06
CA HIS A 50 -0.77 2.01 5.53
C HIS A 50 -0.74 0.55 5.11
N VAL A 51 0.39 0.12 4.56
CA VAL A 51 0.69 -1.27 4.23
C VAL A 51 2.13 -1.57 4.62
N TYR A 52 2.44 -2.84 4.78
CA TYR A 52 3.83 -3.32 4.86
C TYR A 52 4.21 -3.96 3.53
N VAL A 53 5.29 -3.50 2.92
CA VAL A 53 5.89 -4.17 1.76
C VAL A 53 6.44 -5.53 2.22
N ASP A 54 6.24 -6.57 1.43
CA ASP A 54 6.81 -7.89 1.75
C ASP A 54 8.35 -7.79 1.86
N ALA A 55 8.95 -8.32 2.92
CA ALA A 55 10.38 -8.17 3.20
C ALA A 55 11.26 -8.81 2.12
N GLU A 56 10.73 -9.80 1.40
CA GLU A 56 11.41 -10.47 0.30
C GLU A 56 11.14 -9.78 -1.06
N SER A 57 10.46 -8.62 -1.06
CA SER A 57 10.15 -7.88 -2.27
C SER A 57 11.43 -7.38 -2.94
N SER A 58 11.70 -7.88 -4.14
CA SER A 58 12.77 -7.39 -5.02
C SER A 58 12.33 -6.26 -5.96
N VAL A 59 11.06 -5.85 -5.87
CA VAL A 59 10.47 -4.81 -6.71
C VAL A 59 11.09 -3.45 -6.36
N PRO A 60 11.58 -2.68 -7.34
CA PRO A 60 12.08 -1.34 -7.10
C PRO A 60 10.93 -0.40 -6.75
N LEU A 61 10.88 0.05 -5.50
CA LEU A 61 9.92 1.05 -5.06
C LEU A 61 10.48 2.46 -5.23
N PRO A 62 9.63 3.46 -5.49
CA PRO A 62 10.06 4.85 -5.40
C PRO A 62 10.53 5.15 -3.97
N GLU A 63 11.51 6.05 -3.87
CA GLU A 63 11.97 6.56 -2.58
C GLU A 63 10.80 7.12 -1.77
N MET A 64 10.86 6.92 -0.45
CA MET A 64 9.87 7.48 0.46
C MET A 64 10.07 8.99 0.56
N ASP A 65 9.00 9.74 0.33
CA ASP A 65 9.00 11.20 0.49
C ASP A 65 8.95 11.58 1.98
N PRO A 66 9.59 12.70 2.41
CA PRO A 66 9.55 13.13 3.81
C PRO A 66 8.14 13.34 4.39
N VAL A 67 7.16 13.73 3.58
CA VAL A 67 5.75 13.85 4.00
C VAL A 67 5.14 12.48 4.25
N GLU A 68 5.45 11.49 3.40
CA GLU A 68 5.06 10.10 3.64
C GLU A 68 5.66 9.59 4.96
N ASP A 69 6.95 9.84 5.19
CA ASP A 69 7.68 9.44 6.39
C ASP A 69 7.02 10.01 7.67
N ASP A 70 6.72 11.30 7.68
CA ASP A 70 6.11 11.98 8.84
C ASP A 70 4.72 11.40 9.17
N VAL A 71 3.89 11.19 8.15
CA VAL A 71 2.52 10.66 8.34
C VAL A 71 2.53 9.22 8.83
N LEU A 72 3.54 8.42 8.47
CA LEU A 72 3.67 7.04 8.95
C LEU A 72 3.89 6.95 10.47
N TYR A 73 4.33 8.01 11.17
CA TYR A 73 4.39 7.98 12.63
C TYR A 73 3.00 8.03 13.31
N GLY A 74 1.97 8.47 12.57
CA GLY A 74 0.60 8.59 13.05
C GLY A 74 -0.31 7.41 12.69
N THR A 75 0.21 6.32 12.14
CA THR A 75 -0.59 5.15 11.77
C THR A 75 -1.11 4.41 13.01
N ALA A 76 -2.30 3.80 12.89
CA ALA A 76 -2.92 3.06 13.99
C ALA A 76 -2.10 1.82 14.40
N CYS A 77 -1.59 1.09 13.41
CA CYS A 77 -0.62 0.01 13.64
C CYS A 77 0.82 0.52 13.60
N GLU A 78 1.70 -0.21 14.27
CA GLU A 78 3.11 0.15 14.43
C GLU A 78 3.81 0.36 13.08
N ARG A 79 4.58 1.44 13.00
CA ARG A 79 5.45 1.72 11.86
C ARG A 79 6.67 0.79 11.90
N THR A 80 6.98 0.16 10.78
CA THR A 80 8.21 -0.64 10.59
C THR A 80 9.03 -0.10 9.42
N GLU A 81 10.21 -0.68 9.17
CA GLU A 81 11.02 -0.36 7.99
C GLU A 81 10.33 -0.72 6.66
N PHE A 82 9.35 -1.63 6.70
CA PHE A 82 8.57 -2.04 5.53
C PHE A 82 7.30 -1.21 5.34
N SER A 83 7.00 -0.28 6.24
CA SER A 83 5.81 0.56 6.15
C SER A 83 5.86 1.51 4.96
N ARG A 84 4.77 1.54 4.19
CA ARG A 84 4.52 2.52 3.13
C ARG A 84 3.08 3.02 3.20
N LEU A 85 2.83 4.22 2.69
CA LEU A 85 1.49 4.63 2.31
C LEU A 85 1.21 4.12 0.90
N SER A 86 0.31 3.15 0.75
CA SER A 86 0.02 2.55 -0.56
C SER A 86 -0.49 3.56 -1.61
N CYS A 87 -0.94 4.75 -1.19
CA CYS A 87 -1.29 5.83 -2.10
C CYS A 87 -0.08 6.53 -2.73
N GLN A 88 1.11 6.40 -2.15
CA GLN A 88 2.38 6.94 -2.66
C GLN A 88 3.16 5.90 -3.47
N LEU A 89 2.55 4.75 -3.76
CA LEU A 89 3.09 3.70 -4.62
C LEU A 89 2.38 3.73 -5.98
N PRO A 90 2.81 4.57 -6.93
CA PRO A 90 2.29 4.55 -8.30
C PRO A 90 2.65 3.25 -8.99
N VAL A 91 1.68 2.62 -9.64
CA VAL A 91 1.89 1.37 -10.37
C VAL A 91 2.53 1.65 -11.72
N SER A 92 3.69 1.04 -11.94
CA SER A 92 4.38 0.90 -13.23
C SER A 92 4.61 -0.58 -13.52
N GLU A 93 5.21 -0.89 -14.67
CA GLU A 93 5.65 -2.27 -14.99
C GLU A 93 6.73 -2.76 -14.01
N ASP A 94 7.53 -1.86 -13.44
CA ASP A 94 8.56 -2.22 -12.47
C ASP A 94 7.98 -2.76 -11.16
N LEU A 95 6.71 -2.43 -10.87
CA LEU A 95 5.99 -2.92 -9.69
C LEU A 95 5.36 -4.30 -9.88
N ASP A 96 5.59 -4.97 -11.01
CA ASP A 96 5.05 -6.31 -11.25
C ASP A 96 5.56 -7.32 -10.22
N GLY A 97 4.61 -8.00 -9.57
CA GLY A 97 4.89 -8.95 -8.50
C GLY A 97 4.98 -8.33 -7.11
N LEU A 98 4.70 -7.02 -6.94
CA LEU A 98 4.68 -6.40 -5.61
C LEU A 98 3.68 -7.10 -4.68
N VAL A 99 4.13 -7.42 -3.49
CA VAL A 99 3.32 -7.97 -2.42
C VAL A 99 3.28 -6.98 -1.26
N VAL A 100 2.07 -6.69 -0.77
CA VAL A 100 1.84 -5.86 0.40
C VAL A 100 0.97 -6.59 1.41
N HIS A 101 1.29 -6.41 2.68
CA HIS A 101 0.53 -6.91 3.83
C HIS A 101 -0.25 -5.77 4.45
N LEU A 102 -1.52 -6.03 4.73
CA LEU A 102 -2.42 -5.09 5.37
C LEU A 102 -2.23 -5.16 6.89
N PRO A 103 -2.25 -4.02 7.60
CA PRO A 103 -2.27 -4.00 9.06
C PRO A 103 -3.59 -4.54 9.62
N GLU A 104 -3.64 -4.80 10.93
CA GLU A 104 -4.88 -5.22 11.62
C GLU A 104 -5.97 -4.14 11.62
N ALA A 105 -5.57 -2.87 11.64
CA ALA A 105 -6.45 -1.71 11.61
C ALA A 105 -5.77 -0.51 10.94
N GLN A 106 -6.57 0.42 10.41
CA GLN A 106 -6.11 1.69 9.83
C GLN A 106 -6.47 2.89 10.72
N SER A 107 -7.41 2.71 11.66
CA SER A 107 -7.89 3.70 12.63
C SER A 107 -8.28 3.04 13.95
#